data_AF-A0A929XR51-F1
#
_entry.id   AF-A0A929XR51-F1
#
_cell.length_a   1.000
_cell.length_b   1.000
_cell.length_c   1.000
_cell.angle_alpha   90.00
_cell.angle_beta   90.00
_cell.angle_gamma   90.00
#
_symmetry.space_group_name_H-M   'P 1'
#
loop_
_entity.id
_entity.type
_entity.pdbx_description
1 polymer ?
#
loop_
_entity_poly.entity_id
_entity_poly.type
_entity_poly.pdbx_seq_one_letter_code
_entity_poly.pdbx_strand_id
1 'polypeptide(L)'
;YESNGIAFSDSKEVWYMETIGGHHWMAKRVPDDRVVIMPNQLGINSFDLKDAFGEKEDHLCSADMEQFIAKFHLDLTPGKPFDPRATFGSHDDADHVYNTPRAWYMGRYLNPHTYRWAGAGADFRPESDDIPWSLIPEKKLTVEDVKYLLSSHYQGTPFDPYATYGETSMRGAYRSIGINRNDFMALIQIRGDVPEAFRSVEWLAFASNAFNAMAPFYTNIHRTPAYLSGTTQDASTEQFYWVSRLIAALSDAAYSKNLNHIEHYENAVLSKGHEILNRYDEKMSTLATQDQKIIVGFCESANEEVAAMLKKQAQKTLNSVLYEASNTMKNCYARSDT
;
A
#
# COMPACT_ATOMS: atom_id res chain seq x y z
N TYR A 1 24.66 -1.21 -7.98
CA TYR A 1 23.42 -1.36 -8.76
C TYR A 1 22.28 -1.42 -7.77
N GLU A 2 21.08 -1.03 -8.17
CA GLU A 2 19.89 -1.16 -7.32
C GLU A 2 19.06 -2.36 -7.79
N SER A 3 18.52 -3.11 -6.83
CA SER A 3 17.55 -4.18 -7.09
C SER A 3 16.16 -3.62 -6.83
N ASN A 4 15.44 -3.32 -7.90
CA ASN A 4 14.17 -2.62 -7.85
C ASN A 4 13.05 -3.47 -8.45
N GLY A 5 11.85 -3.28 -7.91
CA GLY A 5 10.62 -3.82 -8.43
C GLY A 5 9.69 -2.69 -8.85
N ILE A 6 9.11 -2.79 -10.05
CA ILE A 6 8.32 -1.73 -10.68
C ILE A 6 7.01 -2.33 -11.19
N ALA A 7 5.89 -1.74 -10.77
CA ALA A 7 4.57 -2.11 -11.26
C ALA A 7 4.13 -1.15 -12.38
N PHE A 8 3.54 -1.71 -13.43
CA PHE A 8 2.89 -1.00 -14.52
C PHE A 8 1.43 -1.43 -14.57
N SER A 9 0.52 -0.52 -14.86
CA SER A 9 -0.89 -0.85 -15.03
C SER A 9 -1.54 0.04 -16.08
N ASP A 10 -2.42 -0.54 -16.86
CA ASP A 10 -3.43 0.16 -17.64
C ASP A 10 -4.84 -0.38 -17.32
N SER A 11 -5.84 -0.01 -18.12
CA SER A 11 -7.23 -0.45 -17.90
C SER A 11 -7.50 -1.95 -18.14
N LYS A 12 -6.51 -2.69 -18.65
CA LYS A 12 -6.61 -4.10 -19.04
C LYS A 12 -5.62 -4.97 -18.28
N GLU A 13 -4.39 -4.50 -18.08
CA GLU A 13 -3.31 -5.34 -17.60
C GLU A 13 -2.53 -4.69 -16.46
N VAL A 14 -1.93 -5.55 -15.64
CA VAL A 14 -0.94 -5.17 -14.64
C VAL A 14 0.31 -6.02 -14.89
N TRP A 15 1.47 -5.37 -14.91
CA TRP A 15 2.77 -6.01 -15.07
C TRP A 15 3.66 -5.68 -13.89
N TYR A 16 4.47 -6.65 -13.45
CA TYR A 16 5.47 -6.47 -12.42
C TYR A 16 6.85 -6.79 -12.97
N MET A 17 7.75 -5.82 -12.94
CA MET A 17 9.13 -5.93 -13.42
C MET A 17 10.11 -5.92 -12.25
N GLU A 18 11.10 -6.79 -12.28
CA GLU A 18 12.21 -6.84 -11.33
C GLU A 18 13.54 -6.67 -12.07
N THR A 19 14.40 -5.78 -11.59
CA THR A 19 15.77 -5.63 -12.11
C THR A 19 16.67 -6.72 -11.53
N ILE A 20 17.60 -7.21 -12.35
CA ILE A 20 18.54 -8.27 -12.01
C ILE A 20 19.96 -7.74 -12.27
N GLY A 21 20.74 -7.58 -11.20
CA GLY A 21 22.10 -7.03 -11.31
C GLY A 21 22.14 -5.62 -11.90
N GLY A 22 23.12 -5.35 -12.76
CA GLY A 22 23.34 -4.00 -13.31
C GLY A 22 22.51 -3.66 -14.55
N HIS A 23 22.10 -4.66 -15.35
CA HIS A 23 21.50 -4.43 -16.67
C HIS A 23 20.43 -5.45 -17.07
N HIS A 24 20.30 -6.56 -16.34
CA HIS A 24 19.28 -7.56 -16.62
C HIS A 24 17.97 -7.20 -15.95
N TRP A 25 16.88 -7.75 -16.45
CA TRP A 25 15.53 -7.54 -15.93
C TRP A 25 14.62 -8.67 -16.40
N MET A 26 13.52 -8.85 -15.66
CA MET A 26 12.41 -9.70 -16.01
C MET A 26 11.10 -9.00 -15.65
N ALA A 27 10.03 -9.24 -16.40
CA ALA A 27 8.70 -8.76 -16.11
C ALA A 27 7.69 -9.87 -16.31
N LYS A 28 6.69 -9.91 -15.43
CA LYS A 28 5.61 -10.88 -15.45
C LYS A 28 4.27 -10.17 -15.37
N ARG A 29 3.35 -10.51 -16.28
CA ARG A 29 1.96 -10.09 -16.21
C ARG A 29 1.32 -10.69 -14.98
N VAL A 30 0.57 -9.89 -14.24
CA VAL A 30 -0.27 -10.36 -13.14
C VAL A 30 -1.59 -10.84 -13.74
N PRO A 31 -1.98 -12.11 -13.55
CA PRO A 31 -3.27 -12.59 -14.02
C PRO A 31 -4.43 -11.78 -13.41
N ASP A 32 -5.48 -11.56 -14.19
CA ASP A 32 -6.60 -10.66 -13.88
C ASP A 32 -7.34 -11.00 -12.56
N ASP A 33 -7.29 -12.27 -12.13
CA ASP A 33 -7.93 -12.77 -10.92
C ASP A 33 -6.99 -12.82 -9.69
N ARG A 34 -5.78 -12.27 -9.80
CA ARG A 34 -4.75 -12.37 -8.76
C ARG A 34 -4.34 -11.02 -8.18
N VAL A 35 -3.79 -11.12 -6.97
CA VAL A 35 -3.09 -10.04 -6.28
C VAL A 35 -1.63 -10.43 -6.05
N VAL A 36 -0.73 -9.47 -6.22
CA VAL A 36 0.69 -9.62 -5.88
C VAL A 36 0.94 -8.96 -4.53
N ILE A 37 1.65 -9.66 -3.65
CA ILE A 37 2.16 -9.09 -2.41
C ILE A 37 3.67 -9.00 -2.52
N MET A 38 4.19 -7.80 -2.33
CA MET A 38 5.62 -7.55 -2.58
C MET A 38 6.30 -6.75 -1.47
N PRO A 39 7.01 -7.42 -0.55
CA PRO A 39 7.95 -6.77 0.35
C PRO A 39 9.27 -6.42 -0.38
N ASN A 40 10.31 -6.02 0.35
CA ASN A 40 11.59 -5.58 -0.23
C ASN A 40 12.54 -6.76 -0.51
N GLN A 41 12.07 -7.74 -1.28
CA GLN A 41 12.83 -8.89 -1.75
C GLN A 41 12.38 -9.25 -3.17
N LEU A 42 13.20 -10.00 -3.90
CA LEU A 42 12.79 -10.50 -5.21
C LEU A 42 11.60 -11.46 -5.05
N GLY A 43 10.52 -11.17 -5.76
CA GLY A 43 9.25 -11.83 -5.53
C GLY A 43 8.87 -12.88 -6.57
N ILE A 44 9.20 -12.74 -7.86
CA ILE A 44 8.74 -13.69 -8.88
C ILE A 44 9.34 -15.09 -8.60
N ASN A 45 8.49 -16.05 -8.22
CA ASN A 45 8.88 -17.41 -7.82
C ASN A 45 8.66 -18.48 -8.90
N SER A 46 8.22 -18.08 -10.09
CA SER A 46 8.09 -18.95 -11.25
C SER A 46 7.97 -18.11 -12.52
N PHE A 47 8.74 -18.47 -13.54
CA PHE A 47 8.87 -17.70 -14.77
C PHE A 47 9.01 -18.62 -15.99
N ASP A 48 8.19 -18.39 -17.02
CA ASP A 48 8.26 -19.16 -18.27
C ASP A 48 9.22 -18.49 -19.26
N LEU A 49 10.43 -19.05 -19.38
CA LEU A 49 11.42 -18.59 -20.34
C LEU A 49 10.97 -18.84 -21.79
N LYS A 50 10.20 -19.89 -22.07
CA LYS A 50 9.72 -20.16 -23.43
C LYS A 50 8.76 -19.09 -23.90
N ASP A 51 7.87 -18.65 -23.01
CA ASP A 51 6.99 -17.51 -23.29
C ASP A 51 7.81 -16.23 -23.47
N ALA A 52 8.75 -15.95 -22.56
CA ALA A 52 9.57 -14.74 -22.61
C ALA A 52 10.44 -14.59 -23.88
N PHE A 53 10.85 -15.71 -24.48
CA PHE A 53 11.59 -15.73 -25.75
C PHE A 53 10.70 -16.02 -26.99
N GLY A 54 9.45 -16.42 -26.78
CA GLY A 54 8.47 -16.79 -27.80
C GLY A 54 7.37 -15.75 -27.96
N GLU A 55 6.15 -16.13 -27.56
CA GLU A 55 4.91 -15.34 -27.76
C GLU A 55 4.85 -14.08 -26.90
N LYS A 56 5.52 -14.08 -25.73
CA LYS A 56 5.61 -12.95 -24.81
C LYS A 56 4.25 -12.47 -24.30
N GLU A 57 3.37 -13.41 -24.01
CA GLU A 57 2.02 -13.10 -23.53
C GLU A 57 2.03 -12.65 -22.06
N ASP A 58 2.76 -13.38 -21.22
CA ASP A 58 2.76 -13.19 -19.77
C ASP A 58 4.16 -12.90 -19.19
N HIS A 59 5.22 -13.13 -19.96
CA HIS A 59 6.60 -13.02 -19.50
C HIS A 59 7.46 -12.26 -20.51
N LEU A 60 8.35 -11.42 -19.97
CA LEU A 60 9.32 -10.64 -20.73
C LEU A 60 10.65 -10.64 -19.97
N CYS A 61 11.79 -10.72 -20.66
CA CYS A 61 13.09 -10.62 -20.00
C CYS A 61 14.19 -10.10 -20.93
N SER A 62 15.38 -9.91 -20.36
CA SER A 62 16.59 -9.56 -21.11
C SER A 62 16.94 -10.59 -22.18
N ALA A 63 17.40 -10.12 -23.35
CA ALA A 63 17.59 -10.95 -24.54
C ALA A 63 18.65 -12.07 -24.37
N ASP A 64 19.56 -11.94 -23.40
CA ASP A 64 20.59 -12.93 -23.08
C ASP A 64 20.30 -13.71 -21.79
N MET A 65 19.09 -13.60 -21.20
CA MET A 65 18.76 -14.19 -19.88
C MET A 65 19.05 -15.69 -19.80
N GLU A 66 18.60 -16.49 -20.78
CA GLU A 66 18.87 -17.93 -20.82
C GLU A 66 20.37 -18.23 -20.90
N GLN A 67 21.11 -17.49 -21.73
CA GLN A 67 22.55 -17.66 -21.89
C GLN A 67 23.30 -17.27 -20.62
N PHE A 68 22.86 -16.19 -19.95
CA PHE A 68 23.39 -15.72 -18.69
C PHE A 68 23.21 -16.78 -17.59
N ILE A 69 22.00 -17.31 -17.43
CA ILE A 69 21.69 -18.37 -16.47
C ILE A 69 22.54 -19.62 -16.73
N ALA A 70 22.58 -20.09 -17.99
CA ALA A 70 23.28 -21.32 -18.35
C ALA A 70 24.81 -21.19 -18.21
N LYS A 71 25.38 -20.08 -18.68
CA LYS A 71 26.83 -19.83 -18.66
C LYS A 71 27.40 -19.77 -17.25
N PHE A 72 26.65 -19.21 -16.31
CA PHE A 72 27.09 -19.02 -14.93
C PHE A 72 26.45 -20.00 -13.95
N HIS A 73 25.72 -21.01 -14.45
CA HIS A 73 25.10 -22.07 -13.65
C HIS A 73 24.17 -21.54 -12.54
N LEU A 74 23.34 -20.55 -12.87
CA LEU A 74 22.58 -19.80 -11.88
C LEU A 74 21.27 -20.50 -11.45
N ASP A 75 20.70 -21.37 -12.29
CA ASP A 75 19.46 -22.07 -11.94
C ASP A 75 19.72 -23.11 -10.84
N LEU A 76 19.15 -22.85 -9.66
CA LEU A 76 19.29 -23.70 -8.48
C LEU A 76 18.21 -24.80 -8.40
N THR A 77 17.25 -24.80 -9.33
CA THR A 77 16.07 -25.67 -9.32
C THR A 77 15.89 -26.47 -10.62
N PRO A 78 16.93 -27.15 -11.14
CA PRO A 78 16.85 -27.81 -12.43
C PRO A 78 15.76 -28.89 -12.45
N GLY A 79 14.97 -28.91 -13.53
CA GLY A 79 13.86 -29.85 -13.73
C GLY A 79 12.51 -29.40 -13.17
N LYS A 80 12.44 -28.23 -12.53
CA LYS A 80 11.20 -27.51 -12.19
C LYS A 80 11.01 -26.34 -13.14
N PRO A 81 9.83 -25.68 -13.16
CA PRO A 81 9.71 -24.35 -13.75
C PRO A 81 10.78 -23.43 -13.18
N PHE A 82 11.39 -22.59 -14.03
CA PHE A 82 12.47 -21.70 -13.60
C PHE A 82 11.98 -20.79 -12.48
N ASP A 83 12.72 -20.75 -11.37
CA ASP A 83 12.42 -19.95 -10.18
C ASP A 83 13.43 -18.80 -10.07
N PRO A 84 13.05 -17.57 -10.48
CA PRO A 84 13.93 -16.42 -10.38
C PRO A 84 14.25 -16.02 -8.95
N ARG A 85 13.36 -16.28 -7.98
CA ARG A 85 13.61 -15.98 -6.56
C ARG A 85 14.73 -16.84 -6.03
N ALA A 86 14.72 -18.14 -6.33
CA ALA A 86 15.83 -19.03 -6.00
C ALA A 86 17.13 -18.64 -6.71
N THR A 87 17.04 -18.21 -7.98
CA THR A 87 18.19 -17.95 -8.85
C THR A 87 18.87 -16.60 -8.57
N PHE A 88 18.08 -15.54 -8.37
CA PHE A 88 18.55 -14.15 -8.30
C PHE A 88 18.19 -13.43 -7.00
N GLY A 89 17.31 -14.01 -6.19
CA GLY A 89 16.84 -13.42 -4.94
C GLY A 89 17.72 -13.71 -3.74
N SER A 90 17.23 -13.32 -2.56
CA SER A 90 17.84 -13.59 -1.26
C SER A 90 16.99 -14.60 -0.47
N HIS A 91 17.65 -15.29 0.45
CA HIS A 91 17.04 -16.16 1.47
C HIS A 91 17.79 -15.93 2.79
N ASP A 92 17.99 -14.65 3.13
CA ASP A 92 18.82 -14.26 4.27
C ASP A 92 17.98 -14.19 5.55
N ASP A 93 18.58 -14.38 6.72
CA ASP A 93 17.88 -14.23 8.01
C ASP A 93 17.17 -12.86 8.15
N ALA A 94 17.68 -11.84 7.45
CA ALA A 94 17.05 -10.52 7.39
C ALA A 94 15.68 -10.54 6.70
N ASP A 95 15.47 -11.40 5.69
CA ASP A 95 14.20 -11.54 4.99
C ASP A 95 13.10 -12.04 5.94
N HIS A 96 13.46 -12.95 6.85
CA HIS A 96 12.56 -13.56 7.83
C HIS A 96 12.07 -12.60 8.92
N VAL A 97 12.72 -11.44 9.10
CA VAL A 97 12.27 -10.40 10.04
C VAL A 97 11.77 -9.13 9.36
N TYR A 98 12.25 -8.84 8.16
CA TYR A 98 12.00 -7.59 7.45
C TYR A 98 11.03 -7.73 6.28
N ASN A 99 11.00 -8.86 5.59
CA ASN A 99 10.28 -9.05 4.33
C ASN A 99 9.13 -10.05 4.45
N THR A 100 9.45 -11.33 4.64
CA THR A 100 8.51 -12.46 4.63
C THR A 100 7.32 -12.28 5.58
N PRO A 101 7.47 -11.76 6.81
CA PRO A 101 6.34 -11.55 7.71
C PRO A 101 5.27 -10.63 7.11
N ARG A 102 5.65 -9.63 6.31
CA ARG A 102 4.72 -8.72 5.64
C ARG A 102 3.88 -9.46 4.61
N ALA A 103 4.52 -10.31 3.80
CA ALA A 103 3.82 -11.15 2.83
C ALA A 103 2.86 -12.11 3.52
N TRP A 104 3.31 -12.74 4.60
CA TRP A 104 2.50 -13.64 5.42
C TRP A 104 1.24 -12.95 5.97
N TYR A 105 1.38 -11.76 6.55
CA TYR A 105 0.24 -11.06 7.13
C TYR A 105 -0.79 -10.65 6.08
N MET A 106 -0.34 -10.13 4.94
CA MET A 106 -1.24 -9.75 3.85
C MET A 106 -1.92 -10.98 3.25
N GLY A 107 -1.19 -12.08 3.02
CA GLY A 107 -1.76 -13.34 2.54
C GLY A 107 -2.81 -13.90 3.50
N ARG A 108 -2.53 -13.84 4.81
CA ARG A 108 -3.48 -14.22 5.87
C ARG A 108 -4.80 -13.45 5.80
N TYR A 109 -4.74 -12.16 5.51
CA TYR A 109 -5.94 -11.33 5.38
C TYR A 109 -6.72 -11.63 4.10
N LEU A 110 -6.03 -11.89 2.99
CA LEU A 110 -6.63 -12.10 1.67
C LEU A 110 -7.19 -13.52 1.48
N ASN A 111 -6.62 -14.50 2.18
CA ASN A 111 -6.97 -15.91 2.05
C ASN A 111 -7.10 -16.62 3.42
N PRO A 112 -7.95 -16.12 4.34
CA PRO A 112 -8.05 -16.65 5.71
C PRO A 112 -8.62 -18.07 5.81
N HIS A 113 -9.34 -18.55 4.80
CA HIS A 113 -10.01 -19.86 4.79
C HIS A 113 -9.39 -20.86 3.80
N THR A 114 -8.64 -20.36 2.82
CA THR A 114 -7.95 -21.16 1.79
C THR A 114 -6.71 -21.82 2.37
N TYR A 115 -5.99 -21.11 3.25
CA TYR A 115 -4.76 -21.58 3.88
C TYR A 115 -4.86 -21.50 5.41
N ARG A 116 -4.11 -22.37 6.08
CA ARG A 116 -3.87 -22.32 7.52
C ARG A 116 -2.66 -21.43 7.81
N TRP A 117 -2.90 -20.28 8.41
CA TRP A 117 -1.84 -19.29 8.70
C TRP A 117 -1.25 -19.41 10.11
N ALA A 118 -1.80 -20.27 10.96
CA ALA A 118 -1.39 -20.40 12.36
C ALA A 118 -1.53 -21.85 12.86
N GLY A 119 -0.81 -22.16 13.94
CA GLY A 119 -0.80 -23.47 14.58
C GLY A 119 0.28 -24.42 14.06
N ALA A 120 0.27 -25.67 14.57
CA ALA A 120 1.26 -26.67 14.22
C ALA A 120 1.20 -27.09 12.74
N GLY A 121 -0.01 -27.13 12.16
CA GLY A 121 -0.24 -27.45 10.74
C GLY A 121 -0.50 -26.21 9.88
N ALA A 122 0.19 -25.09 10.15
CA ALA A 122 0.13 -23.92 9.29
C ALA A 122 0.79 -24.23 7.94
N ASP A 123 0.13 -23.87 6.84
CA ASP A 123 0.68 -23.96 5.48
C ASP A 123 1.79 -22.92 5.29
N PHE A 124 1.62 -21.72 5.86
CA PHE A 124 2.64 -20.66 5.84
C PHE A 124 2.85 -20.06 7.23
N ARG A 125 4.11 -19.81 7.56
CA ARG A 125 4.56 -19.12 8.77
C ARG A 125 5.12 -17.73 8.42
N PRO A 126 5.30 -16.83 9.39
CA PRO A 126 5.88 -15.50 9.14
C PRO A 126 7.27 -15.54 8.47
N GLU A 127 8.00 -16.65 8.63
CA GLU A 127 9.38 -16.84 8.13
C GLU A 127 9.43 -17.84 6.96
N SER A 128 8.29 -18.17 6.34
CA SER A 128 8.19 -19.11 5.20
C SER A 128 8.75 -18.51 3.89
N ASP A 129 9.81 -19.10 3.35
CA ASP A 129 10.39 -18.68 2.04
C ASP A 129 9.48 -18.96 0.83
N ASP A 130 8.52 -19.87 1.01
CA ASP A 130 7.66 -20.41 -0.03
C ASP A 130 6.29 -19.72 -0.14
N ILE A 131 6.10 -18.57 0.53
CA ILE A 131 4.89 -17.76 0.34
C ILE A 131 4.77 -17.38 -1.14
N PRO A 132 3.63 -17.69 -1.80
CA PRO A 132 3.47 -17.44 -3.22
C PRO A 132 3.58 -15.95 -3.56
N TRP A 133 4.24 -15.65 -4.68
CA TRP A 133 4.34 -14.29 -5.22
C TRP A 133 2.97 -13.61 -5.45
N SER A 134 2.02 -14.39 -5.97
CA SER A 134 0.65 -13.96 -6.21
C SER A 134 -0.35 -15.03 -5.81
N LEU A 135 -1.53 -14.58 -5.38
CA LEU A 135 -2.63 -15.40 -4.89
C LEU A 135 -3.93 -14.97 -5.57
N ILE A 136 -4.91 -15.87 -5.66
CA ILE A 136 -6.30 -15.51 -5.94
C ILE A 136 -6.93 -15.18 -4.58
N PRO A 137 -7.32 -13.92 -4.30
CA PRO A 137 -7.93 -13.58 -3.03
C PRO A 137 -9.33 -14.22 -2.90
N GLU A 138 -9.78 -14.50 -1.68
CA GLU A 138 -11.10 -15.14 -1.45
C GLU A 138 -12.30 -14.25 -1.80
N LYS A 139 -12.06 -12.93 -1.88
CA LYS A 139 -13.03 -11.93 -2.29
C LYS A 139 -12.38 -10.90 -3.21
N LYS A 140 -13.21 -10.19 -3.99
CA LYS A 140 -12.78 -8.97 -4.67
C LYS A 140 -12.32 -7.93 -3.64
N LEU A 141 -11.36 -7.11 -4.03
CA LEU A 141 -10.73 -6.12 -3.15
C LEU A 141 -11.27 -4.73 -3.42
N THR A 142 -11.45 -3.96 -2.35
CA THR A 142 -11.72 -2.52 -2.43
C THR A 142 -10.44 -1.72 -2.17
N VAL A 143 -10.48 -0.40 -2.43
CA VAL A 143 -9.36 0.50 -2.10
C VAL A 143 -9.11 0.55 -0.59
N GLU A 144 -10.14 0.34 0.22
CA GLU A 144 -10.06 0.25 1.68
C GLU A 144 -9.37 -1.04 2.14
N ASP A 145 -9.64 -2.18 1.49
CA ASP A 145 -8.92 -3.43 1.78
C ASP A 145 -7.40 -3.23 1.55
N VAL A 146 -7.02 -2.56 0.45
CA VAL A 146 -5.62 -2.24 0.14
C VAL A 146 -5.03 -1.25 1.16
N LYS A 147 -5.73 -0.16 1.48
CA LYS A 147 -5.30 0.79 2.53
C LYS A 147 -5.09 0.07 3.85
N TYR A 148 -6.01 -0.80 4.27
CA TYR A 148 -5.90 -1.55 5.52
C TYR A 148 -4.63 -2.40 5.54
N LEU A 149 -4.39 -3.18 4.49
CA LEU A 149 -3.18 -4.00 4.35
C LEU A 149 -1.90 -3.16 4.43
N LEU A 150 -1.84 -2.03 3.71
CA LEU A 150 -0.69 -1.11 3.71
C LEU A 150 -0.53 -0.31 5.01
N SER A 151 -1.54 -0.36 5.90
CA SER A 151 -1.52 0.26 7.23
C SER A 151 -1.24 -0.74 8.34
N SER A 152 -1.20 -2.03 8.01
CA SER A 152 -1.15 -3.08 9.01
C SER A 152 0.18 -3.16 9.75
N HIS A 153 0.09 -3.60 10.99
CA HIS A 153 1.21 -3.79 11.89
C HIS A 153 1.02 -5.09 12.66
N TYR A 154 0.51 -6.12 11.97
CA TYR A 154 0.28 -7.46 12.53
C TYR A 154 -0.87 -7.57 13.53
N GLN A 155 -1.89 -6.72 13.42
CA GLN A 155 -3.07 -6.73 14.30
C GLN A 155 -3.69 -8.12 14.43
N GLY A 156 -4.04 -8.49 15.66
CA GLY A 156 -4.62 -9.80 15.96
C GLY A 156 -3.60 -10.95 15.97
N THR A 157 -2.31 -10.64 16.08
CA THR A 157 -1.22 -11.62 16.24
C THR A 157 -0.30 -11.21 17.40
N PRO A 158 0.52 -12.12 17.93
CA PRO A 158 1.53 -11.78 18.95
C PRO A 158 2.60 -10.78 18.50
N PHE A 159 2.70 -10.51 17.18
CA PHE A 159 3.73 -9.64 16.59
C PHE A 159 3.33 -8.16 16.58
N ASP A 160 2.07 -7.85 16.90
CA ASP A 160 1.54 -6.48 16.91
C ASP A 160 2.29 -5.59 17.93
N PRO A 161 3.03 -4.54 17.50
CA PRO A 161 3.74 -3.67 18.43
C PRO A 161 2.81 -2.91 19.38
N TYR A 162 1.54 -2.72 19.01
CA TYR A 162 0.54 -2.02 19.81
C TYR A 162 -0.41 -2.95 20.58
N ALA A 163 -0.19 -4.27 20.54
CA ALA A 163 -0.96 -5.17 21.39
C ALA A 163 -0.87 -4.69 22.85
N THR A 164 -1.93 -4.87 23.63
CA THR A 164 -1.95 -4.55 25.08
C THR A 164 -2.39 -5.74 25.93
N TYR A 165 -2.91 -6.79 25.31
CA TYR A 165 -3.39 -8.03 25.91
C TYR A 165 -2.91 -9.25 25.11
N GLY A 166 -3.16 -10.46 25.61
CA GLY A 166 -2.74 -11.71 24.96
C GLY A 166 -1.25 -12.01 25.15
N GLU A 167 -0.66 -12.77 24.22
CA GLU A 167 0.79 -13.03 24.22
C GLU A 167 1.55 -11.81 23.69
N THR A 168 2.56 -11.35 24.45
CA THR A 168 3.22 -10.06 24.24
C THR A 168 4.74 -10.16 24.08
N SER A 169 5.28 -11.37 24.18
CA SER A 169 6.71 -11.66 24.14
C SER A 169 7.35 -11.31 22.79
N MET A 170 6.56 -11.36 21.71
CA MET A 170 7.01 -11.17 20.33
C MET A 170 6.57 -9.82 19.72
N ARG A 171 6.10 -8.87 20.53
CA ARG A 171 5.66 -7.55 20.03
C ARG A 171 6.81 -6.84 19.33
N GLY A 172 6.55 -6.39 18.10
CA GLY A 172 7.57 -5.69 17.31
C GLY A 172 8.75 -6.56 16.88
N ALA A 173 8.62 -7.90 16.91
CA ALA A 173 9.64 -8.81 16.41
C ALA A 173 9.89 -8.62 14.90
N TYR A 174 8.87 -8.19 14.16
CA TYR A 174 8.92 -8.01 12.71
C TYR A 174 8.71 -6.56 12.30
N ARG A 175 9.29 -6.17 11.17
CA ARG A 175 9.07 -4.85 10.56
C ARG A 175 7.62 -4.72 10.12
N SER A 176 6.85 -3.81 10.75
CA SER A 176 5.46 -3.51 10.36
C SER A 176 5.34 -3.02 8.92
N ILE A 177 4.16 -3.20 8.31
CA ILE A 177 3.86 -2.70 6.96
C ILE A 177 3.60 -1.20 7.04
N GLY A 178 2.57 -0.81 7.79
CA GLY A 178 2.35 0.55 8.24
C GLY A 178 3.42 0.93 9.25
N ILE A 179 4.22 1.94 8.91
CA ILE A 179 5.44 2.27 9.66
C ILE A 179 5.67 3.78 9.72
N ASN A 180 6.32 4.25 10.78
CA ASN A 180 6.60 5.66 11.05
C ASN A 180 7.30 6.43 9.90
N ARG A 181 8.08 5.73 9.09
CA ARG A 181 8.85 6.25 7.95
C ARG A 181 8.12 6.11 6.60
N ASN A 182 6.83 5.81 6.60
CA ASN A 182 6.04 5.97 5.39
C ASN A 182 5.97 7.47 5.07
N ASP A 183 6.66 7.90 4.02
CA ASP A 183 6.64 9.30 3.61
C ASP A 183 5.31 9.61 2.93
N PHE A 184 4.94 8.79 1.95
CA PHE A 184 3.64 8.82 1.30
C PHE A 184 3.22 7.40 0.87
N MET A 185 1.93 7.21 0.71
CA MET A 185 1.33 6.05 0.05
C MET A 185 0.48 6.55 -1.10
N ALA A 186 0.65 5.92 -2.27
CA ALA A 186 -0.18 6.12 -3.44
C ALA A 186 -0.81 4.79 -3.85
N LEU A 187 -2.13 4.80 -4.04
CA LEU A 187 -2.87 3.74 -4.72
C LEU A 187 -3.40 4.32 -6.03
N ILE A 188 -2.85 3.86 -7.14
CA ILE A 188 -3.23 4.30 -8.48
C ILE A 188 -4.31 3.35 -8.99
N GLN A 189 -5.51 3.89 -9.21
CA GLN A 189 -6.67 3.13 -9.64
C GLN A 189 -7.10 3.58 -11.05
N ILE A 190 -7.04 2.66 -12.01
CA ILE A 190 -7.56 2.88 -13.36
C ILE A 190 -8.92 2.18 -13.45
N ARG A 191 -10.00 2.96 -13.42
CA ARG A 191 -11.37 2.43 -13.34
C ARG A 191 -11.87 1.97 -14.71
N GLY A 192 -12.42 0.76 -14.78
CA GLY A 192 -12.90 0.17 -16.04
C GLY A 192 -14.32 0.56 -16.44
N ASP A 193 -15.07 1.18 -15.52
CA ASP A 193 -16.51 1.43 -15.58
C ASP A 193 -16.88 2.88 -15.91
N VAL A 194 -15.88 3.75 -16.13
CA VAL A 194 -16.07 5.16 -16.49
C VAL A 194 -15.23 5.57 -17.72
N PRO A 195 -15.62 6.63 -18.46
CA PRO A 195 -14.87 7.15 -19.59
C PRO A 195 -13.40 7.47 -19.32
N GLU A 196 -12.57 7.36 -20.37
CA GLU A 196 -11.12 7.54 -20.29
C GLU A 196 -10.67 8.84 -19.66
N ALA A 197 -11.38 9.92 -19.98
CA ALA A 197 -11.01 11.26 -19.58
C ALA A 197 -11.00 11.47 -18.05
N PHE A 198 -11.63 10.59 -17.27
CA PHE A 198 -11.67 10.70 -15.80
C PHE A 198 -11.60 9.34 -15.08
N ARG A 199 -11.13 8.28 -15.76
CA ARG A 199 -11.07 6.94 -15.17
C ARG A 199 -10.00 6.76 -14.10
N SER A 200 -8.92 7.52 -14.20
CA SER A 200 -7.74 7.34 -13.35
C SER A 200 -7.82 8.23 -12.10
N VAL A 201 -7.84 7.58 -10.94
CA VAL A 201 -7.84 8.20 -9.60
C VAL A 201 -6.57 7.76 -8.87
N GLU A 202 -5.86 8.72 -8.29
CA GLU A 202 -4.74 8.48 -7.39
C GLU A 202 -5.20 8.76 -5.96
N TRP A 203 -5.17 7.73 -5.13
CA TRP A 203 -5.51 7.82 -3.73
C TRP A 203 -4.23 8.04 -2.93
N LEU A 204 -4.18 9.14 -2.17
CA LEU A 204 -2.97 9.60 -1.49
C LEU A 204 -3.13 9.64 0.03
N ALA A 205 -2.09 9.22 0.74
CA ALA A 205 -1.93 9.40 2.17
C ALA A 205 -0.48 9.76 2.52
N PHE A 206 -0.26 10.51 3.60
CA PHE A 206 1.08 10.88 4.07
C PHE A 206 1.33 10.40 5.50
N ALA A 207 2.60 10.29 5.89
CA ALA A 207 3.03 9.79 7.20
C ALA A 207 2.64 8.32 7.45
N SER A 208 2.79 7.85 8.70
CA SER A 208 2.49 6.46 9.07
C SER A 208 1.07 6.06 8.69
N ASN A 209 0.96 5.01 7.86
CA ASN A 209 -0.33 4.50 7.39
C ASN A 209 -1.24 3.99 8.53
N ALA A 210 -0.67 3.61 9.67
CA ALA A 210 -1.44 3.22 10.85
C ALA A 210 -2.26 4.38 11.46
N PHE A 211 -1.95 5.63 11.11
CA PHE A 211 -2.53 6.84 11.74
C PHE A 211 -3.00 7.91 10.76
N ASN A 212 -3.00 7.63 9.46
CA ASN A 212 -3.36 8.59 8.43
C ASN A 212 -4.67 8.20 7.73
N ALA A 213 -5.19 9.10 6.90
CA ALA A 213 -6.32 8.82 6.03
C ALA A 213 -5.90 8.96 4.56
N MET A 214 -6.47 8.11 3.71
CA MET A 214 -6.26 8.12 2.26
C MET A 214 -7.41 8.86 1.57
N ALA A 215 -7.09 9.78 0.67
CA ALA A 215 -8.06 10.61 -0.04
C ALA A 215 -7.91 10.48 -1.58
N PRO A 216 -9.02 10.47 -2.35
CA PRO A 216 -8.98 10.28 -3.79
C PRO A 216 -8.77 11.59 -4.57
N PHE A 217 -7.91 11.56 -5.59
CA PHE A 217 -7.71 12.68 -6.51
C PHE A 217 -7.74 12.20 -7.96
N TYR A 218 -8.47 12.92 -8.81
CA TYR A 218 -8.39 12.71 -10.26
C TYR A 218 -6.99 13.08 -10.76
N THR A 219 -6.49 12.31 -11.71
CA THR A 219 -5.13 12.48 -12.27
C THR A 219 -5.10 13.34 -13.53
N ASN A 220 -6.23 13.49 -14.23
CA ASN A 220 -6.34 14.32 -15.44
C ASN A 220 -6.51 15.80 -15.09
N ILE A 221 -5.43 16.43 -14.63
CA ILE A 221 -5.39 17.81 -14.12
C ILE A 221 -4.14 18.55 -14.63
N HIS A 222 -4.14 19.88 -14.54
CA HIS A 222 -2.94 20.70 -14.74
C HIS A 222 -2.38 21.25 -13.42
N ARG A 223 -3.20 21.31 -12.38
CA ARG A 223 -2.81 21.86 -11.06
C ARG A 223 -3.30 20.97 -9.93
N THR A 224 -2.40 20.69 -8.99
CA THR A 224 -2.69 20.02 -7.74
C THR A 224 -3.14 21.04 -6.68
N PRO A 225 -4.10 20.70 -5.80
CA PRO A 225 -4.51 21.59 -4.72
C PRO A 225 -3.36 22.01 -3.81
N ALA A 226 -3.35 23.28 -3.39
CA ALA A 226 -2.26 23.87 -2.60
C ALA A 226 -1.99 23.13 -1.27
N TYR A 227 -3.03 22.51 -0.68
CA TYR A 227 -2.92 21.71 0.54
C TYR A 227 -1.99 20.48 0.37
N LEU A 228 -1.83 19.98 -0.86
CA LEU A 228 -0.94 18.87 -1.20
C LEU A 228 0.37 19.31 -1.84
N SER A 229 0.38 20.40 -2.62
CA SER A 229 1.55 20.80 -3.42
C SER A 229 2.50 21.79 -2.72
N GLY A 230 2.09 22.39 -1.60
CA GLY A 230 2.82 23.46 -0.93
C GLY A 230 3.80 23.03 0.15
N THR A 231 4.29 21.79 0.16
CA THR A 231 5.10 21.28 1.28
C THR A 231 6.47 21.97 1.38
N THR A 232 6.78 22.47 2.58
CA THR A 232 8.08 23.08 2.90
C THR A 232 8.82 22.27 3.97
N GLN A 233 10.07 22.64 4.28
CA GLN A 233 10.84 21.98 5.35
C GLN A 233 10.31 22.30 6.77
N ASP A 234 9.56 23.39 6.92
CA ASP A 234 9.00 23.80 8.20
C ASP A 234 7.67 23.12 8.49
N ALA A 235 7.54 22.54 9.69
CA ALA A 235 6.30 21.92 10.14
C ALA A 235 5.14 22.94 10.15
N SER A 236 3.98 22.51 9.64
CA SER A 236 2.81 23.37 9.47
C SER A 236 1.50 22.61 9.60
N THR A 237 0.44 23.29 10.05
CA THR A 237 -0.94 22.76 10.00
C THR A 237 -1.64 23.06 8.66
N GLU A 238 -1.00 23.83 7.79
CA GLU A 238 -1.55 24.26 6.50
C GLU A 238 -1.18 23.31 5.35
N GLN A 239 -0.39 22.27 5.61
CA GLN A 239 0.10 21.32 4.60
C GLN A 239 -0.28 19.89 5.01
N PHE A 240 -0.85 19.11 4.09
CA PHE A 240 -1.36 17.78 4.38
C PHE A 240 -0.28 16.83 4.92
N TYR A 241 0.93 16.91 4.35
CA TYR A 241 2.09 16.14 4.79
C TYR A 241 2.40 16.33 6.28
N TRP A 242 2.54 17.58 6.73
CA TRP A 242 2.89 17.89 8.12
C TRP A 242 1.75 17.61 9.09
N VAL A 243 0.51 17.95 8.74
CA VAL A 243 -0.66 17.61 9.57
C VAL A 243 -0.74 16.11 9.79
N SER A 244 -0.52 15.30 8.74
CA SER A 244 -0.52 13.84 8.86
C SER A 244 0.61 13.34 9.77
N ARG A 245 1.81 13.92 9.69
CA ARG A 245 2.92 13.58 10.59
C ARG A 245 2.64 13.97 12.04
N LEU A 246 2.03 15.13 12.29
CA LEU A 246 1.62 15.56 13.63
C LEU A 246 0.58 14.61 14.23
N ILE A 247 -0.47 14.28 13.45
CA ILE A 247 -1.49 13.31 13.86
C ILE A 247 -0.84 11.97 14.20
N ALA A 248 0.03 11.45 13.34
CA ALA A 248 0.68 10.16 13.54
C ALA A 248 1.55 10.13 14.80
N ALA A 249 2.39 11.14 15.02
CA ALA A 249 3.27 11.21 16.19
C ALA A 249 2.50 11.32 17.51
N LEU A 250 1.44 12.14 17.55
CA LEU A 250 0.59 12.29 18.73
C LEU A 250 -0.25 11.04 19.00
N SER A 251 -0.72 10.38 17.94
CA SER A 251 -1.50 9.15 18.04
C SER A 251 -0.66 7.99 18.54
N ASP A 252 0.55 7.80 18.01
CA ASP A 252 1.50 6.79 18.47
C ASP A 252 1.81 6.91 19.97
N ALA A 253 2.07 8.14 20.44
CA ALA A 253 2.40 8.41 21.85
C ALA A 253 1.27 8.05 22.83
N ALA A 254 0.01 8.09 22.38
CA ALA A 254 -1.18 7.77 23.17
C ALA A 254 -2.10 6.79 22.44
N TYR A 255 -1.52 5.74 21.84
CA TYR A 255 -2.19 4.82 20.90
C TYR A 255 -3.59 4.38 21.36
N SER A 256 -3.69 3.80 22.56
CA SER A 256 -4.94 3.24 23.08
C SER A 256 -6.04 4.28 23.31
N LYS A 257 -5.69 5.56 23.46
CA LYS A 257 -6.64 6.67 23.64
C LYS A 257 -7.00 7.33 22.31
N ASN A 258 -6.11 7.27 21.32
CA ASN A 258 -6.27 7.96 20.04
C ASN A 258 -6.81 7.08 18.91
N LEU A 259 -6.81 5.75 19.06
CA LEU A 259 -7.22 4.84 17.98
C LEU A 259 -8.62 5.14 17.42
N ASN A 260 -9.61 5.41 18.27
CA ASN A 260 -10.96 5.77 17.85
C ASN A 260 -11.01 7.07 17.02
N HIS A 261 -10.17 8.05 17.33
CA HIS A 261 -10.07 9.30 16.57
C HIS A 261 -9.50 9.05 15.17
N ILE A 262 -8.53 8.14 15.06
CA ILE A 262 -7.95 7.71 13.79
C ILE A 262 -8.97 6.92 12.96
N GLU A 263 -9.67 5.94 13.54
CA GLU A 263 -10.70 5.17 12.85
C GLU A 263 -11.83 6.08 12.32
N HIS A 264 -12.28 7.05 13.12
CA HIS A 264 -13.24 8.05 12.67
C HIS A 264 -12.70 8.94 11.55
N TYR A 265 -11.41 9.28 11.60
CA TYR A 265 -10.75 10.10 10.58
C TYR A 265 -10.69 9.37 9.25
N GLU A 266 -10.20 8.12 9.24
CA GLU A 266 -10.15 7.26 8.06
C GLU A 266 -11.53 7.09 7.44
N ASN A 267 -12.52 6.68 8.25
CA ASN A 267 -13.89 6.48 7.80
C ASN A 267 -14.51 7.75 7.21
N ALA A 268 -14.30 8.91 7.86
CA ALA A 268 -14.87 10.17 7.39
C ALA A 268 -14.24 10.66 6.08
N VAL A 269 -12.92 10.50 5.90
CA VAL A 269 -12.24 10.90 4.67
C VAL A 269 -12.60 9.97 3.52
N LEU A 270 -12.60 8.65 3.75
CA LEU A 270 -12.93 7.66 2.72
C LEU A 270 -14.37 7.81 2.24
N SER A 271 -15.34 7.83 3.17
CA SER A 271 -16.77 7.93 2.81
C SER A 271 -17.09 9.21 2.04
N LYS A 272 -16.58 10.36 2.49
CA LYS A 272 -16.78 11.65 1.81
C LYS A 272 -15.98 11.77 0.52
N GLY A 273 -14.81 11.14 0.46
CA GLY A 273 -14.01 11.04 -0.76
C GLY A 273 -14.78 10.34 -1.86
N HIS A 274 -15.38 9.17 -1.55
CA HIS A 274 -16.27 8.46 -2.46
C HIS A 274 -17.49 9.28 -2.86
N GLU A 275 -18.15 9.94 -1.91
CA GLU A 275 -19.29 10.82 -2.19
C GLU A 275 -18.93 11.91 -3.22
N ILE A 276 -17.78 12.57 -3.03
CA ILE A 276 -17.30 13.59 -3.95
C ILE A 276 -16.98 12.98 -5.31
N LEU A 277 -16.23 11.87 -5.37
CA LEU A 277 -15.92 11.18 -6.62
C LEU A 277 -17.19 10.86 -7.41
N ASN A 278 -18.12 10.12 -6.79
CA ASN A 278 -19.35 9.66 -7.44
C ASN A 278 -20.18 10.81 -8.01
N ARG A 279 -20.30 11.91 -7.26
CA ARG A 279 -21.03 13.10 -7.72
C ARG A 279 -20.35 13.79 -8.90
N TYR A 280 -19.02 13.83 -8.93
CA TYR A 280 -18.30 14.41 -10.08
C TYR A 280 -18.27 13.46 -11.28
N ASP A 281 -18.17 12.14 -11.06
CA ASP A 281 -18.33 11.14 -12.11
C ASP A 281 -19.69 11.25 -12.79
N GLU A 282 -20.78 11.37 -12.01
CA GLU A 282 -22.13 11.56 -12.53
C GLU A 282 -22.22 12.86 -13.35
N LYS A 283 -21.75 13.98 -12.79
CA LYS A 283 -21.73 15.27 -13.50
C LYS A 283 -20.99 15.16 -14.84
N MET A 284 -19.78 14.59 -14.85
CA MET A 284 -18.97 14.45 -16.06
C MET A 284 -19.57 13.47 -17.07
N SER A 285 -20.24 12.41 -16.60
CA SER A 285 -20.92 11.44 -17.44
C SER A 285 -22.16 12.01 -18.14
N THR A 286 -22.82 13.00 -17.54
CA THR A 286 -24.00 13.68 -18.13
C THR A 286 -23.66 14.83 -19.06
N LEU A 287 -22.37 15.18 -19.24
CA LEU A 287 -21.99 16.25 -20.15
C LEU A 287 -22.33 15.90 -21.60
N ALA A 288 -22.96 16.85 -22.30
CA ALA A 288 -23.29 16.70 -23.73
C ALA A 288 -22.04 16.56 -24.63
N THR A 289 -20.87 16.95 -24.13
CA THR A 289 -19.58 16.83 -24.80
C THR A 289 -18.52 16.36 -23.81
N GLN A 290 -17.65 15.46 -24.26
CA GLN A 290 -16.44 15.05 -23.53
C GLN A 290 -15.26 15.94 -23.93
N ASP A 291 -15.48 17.26 -23.98
CA ASP A 291 -14.41 18.22 -24.25
C ASP A 291 -13.38 18.15 -23.12
N GLN A 292 -12.13 17.88 -23.49
CA GLN A 292 -11.07 17.60 -22.53
C GLN A 292 -10.81 18.77 -21.58
N LYS A 293 -10.96 20.02 -22.03
CA LYS A 293 -10.76 21.20 -21.17
C LYS A 293 -11.85 21.28 -20.11
N ILE A 294 -13.08 20.93 -20.47
CA ILE A 294 -14.21 20.89 -19.54
C ILE A 294 -13.98 19.80 -18.50
N ILE A 295 -13.60 18.59 -18.92
CA ILE A 295 -13.33 17.47 -18.00
C ILE A 295 -12.20 17.82 -17.03
N VAL A 296 -11.08 18.34 -17.52
CA VAL A 296 -9.95 18.78 -16.67
C VAL A 296 -10.43 19.79 -15.62
N GLY A 297 -11.27 20.76 -16.01
CA GLY A 297 -11.84 21.73 -15.07
C GLY A 297 -12.73 21.10 -13.98
N PHE A 298 -13.50 20.05 -14.32
CA PHE A 298 -14.27 19.29 -13.33
C PHE A 298 -13.36 18.47 -12.41
N CYS A 299 -12.34 17.81 -12.94
CA CYS A 299 -11.35 17.06 -12.15
C CYS A 299 -10.61 17.96 -11.16
N GLU A 300 -10.16 19.15 -11.59
CA GLU A 300 -9.52 20.14 -10.71
C GLU A 300 -10.49 20.65 -9.63
N SER A 301 -11.74 20.93 -10.00
CA SER A 301 -12.76 21.36 -9.03
C SER A 301 -13.08 20.28 -7.99
N ALA A 302 -13.15 19.02 -8.42
CA ALA A 302 -13.34 17.88 -7.53
C ALA A 302 -12.15 17.75 -6.56
N ASN A 303 -10.92 17.85 -7.07
CA ASN A 303 -9.71 17.74 -6.27
C ASN A 303 -9.60 18.85 -5.21
N GLU A 304 -9.97 20.10 -5.55
CA GLU A 304 -10.04 21.19 -4.57
C GLU A 304 -11.08 20.93 -3.48
N GLU A 305 -12.24 20.37 -3.86
CA GLU A 305 -13.27 20.01 -2.89
C GLU A 305 -12.85 18.86 -1.97
N VAL A 306 -12.18 17.83 -2.50
CA VAL A 306 -11.55 16.77 -1.71
C VAL A 306 -10.50 17.36 -0.77
N ALA A 307 -9.62 18.23 -1.26
CA ALA A 307 -8.58 18.84 -0.45
C ALA A 307 -9.15 19.69 0.70
N ALA A 308 -10.22 20.46 0.45
CA ALA A 308 -10.90 21.23 1.47
C ALA A 308 -11.58 20.33 2.53
N MET A 309 -12.26 19.27 2.08
CA MET A 309 -12.85 18.25 2.96
C MET A 309 -11.79 17.59 3.84
N LEU A 310 -10.69 17.16 3.22
CA LEU A 310 -9.57 16.50 3.86
C LEU A 310 -8.92 17.41 4.91
N LYS A 311 -8.60 18.66 4.56
CA LYS A 311 -8.05 19.66 5.50
C LYS A 311 -8.94 19.83 6.73
N LYS A 312 -10.27 19.89 6.53
CA LYS A 312 -11.24 20.01 7.63
C LYS A 312 -11.25 18.76 8.53
N GLN A 313 -11.25 17.57 7.96
CA GLN A 313 -11.20 16.33 8.76
C GLN A 313 -9.85 16.20 9.48
N ALA A 314 -8.73 16.49 8.80
CA ALA A 314 -7.40 16.42 9.36
C ALA A 314 -7.24 17.39 10.55
N GLN A 315 -7.71 18.64 10.43
CA GLN A 315 -7.69 19.59 11.53
C GLN A 315 -8.55 19.12 12.73
N LYS A 316 -9.73 18.58 12.46
CA LYS A 316 -10.60 18.02 13.51
C LYS A 316 -9.88 16.89 14.26
N THR A 317 -9.26 15.97 13.54
CA THR A 317 -8.50 14.85 14.12
C THR A 317 -7.30 15.35 14.92
N LEU A 318 -6.53 16.28 14.35
CA LEU A 318 -5.39 16.89 15.03
C LEU A 318 -5.78 17.51 16.38
N ASN A 319 -6.90 18.23 16.44
CA ASN A 319 -7.41 18.80 17.69
C ASN A 319 -7.69 17.71 18.74
N SER A 320 -8.35 16.61 18.34
CA SER A 320 -8.67 15.50 19.25
C SER A 320 -7.42 14.77 19.73
N VAL A 321 -6.54 14.36 18.82
CA VAL A 321 -5.36 13.57 19.20
C VAL A 321 -4.34 14.37 20.02
N LEU A 322 -4.23 15.68 19.74
CA LEU A 322 -3.41 16.59 20.55
C LEU A 322 -3.96 16.70 21.96
N TYR A 323 -5.28 16.88 22.12
CA TYR A 323 -5.91 16.98 23.43
C TYR A 323 -5.69 15.72 24.28
N GLU A 324 -5.95 14.54 23.71
CA GLU A 324 -5.72 13.25 24.39
C GLU A 324 -4.23 13.03 24.73
N ALA A 325 -3.33 13.30 23.78
CA ALA A 325 -1.89 13.17 24.02
C ALA A 325 -1.41 14.12 25.13
N SER A 326 -1.91 15.36 25.17
CA SER A 326 -1.58 16.32 26.23
C SER A 326 -2.07 15.87 27.62
N ASN A 327 -3.28 15.28 27.71
CA ASN A 327 -3.83 14.81 28.98
C ASN A 327 -3.14 13.54 29.52
N THR A 328 -2.42 12.81 28.66
CA THR A 328 -1.68 11.59 29.04
C THR A 328 -0.20 11.83 29.31
N MET A 329 0.25 13.09 29.28
CA MET A 329 1.64 13.43 29.57
C MET A 329 2.03 13.01 30.99
N LYS A 330 3.27 12.51 31.14
CA LYS A 330 3.78 11.94 32.40
C LYS A 330 3.85 12.94 33.56
N ASN A 331 3.82 14.25 33.29
CA ASN A 331 3.80 15.32 34.28
C ASN A 331 2.37 15.70 34.73
N CYS A 332 1.41 14.77 34.66
CA CYS A 332 0.06 14.99 35.15
C CYS A 332 -0.02 14.83 36.68
N TYR A 333 -0.76 15.70 37.36
CA TYR A 333 -1.17 15.54 38.75
C TYR A 333 -2.64 15.98 38.88
N ALA A 334 -3.56 15.03 39.08
CA ALA A 334 -4.97 15.33 39.26
C ALA A 334 -5.30 15.35 40.75
N ARG A 335 -5.56 16.54 41.30
CA ARG A 335 -6.18 16.70 42.61
C ARG A 335 -7.67 16.93 42.41
N SER A 336 -8.51 16.04 42.91
CA SER A 336 -9.95 16.28 42.95
C SER A 336 -10.22 17.32 44.02
N ASP A 337 -10.18 18.59 43.64
CA ASP A 337 -10.63 19.67 44.52
C ASP A 337 -12.17 19.69 44.56
N THR A 338 -12.71 19.69 45.78
CA THR A 338 -14.16 19.62 46.10
C THR A 338 -14.94 20.87 45.71
#